data_AF-A0A6N9QZ19-F1
#
_entry.id   AF-A0A6N9QZ19-F1
#
_cell.length_a   1.000
_cell.length_b   1.000
_cell.length_c   1.000
_cell.angle_alpha   90.00
_cell.angle_beta   90.00
_cell.angle_gamma   90.00
#
_symmetry.space_group_name_H-M   'P 1'
#
loop_
_entity.id
_entity.type
_entity.pdbx_description
1 polymer ?
#
loop_
_entity_poly.entity_id
_entity_poly.type
_entity_poly.pdbx_seq_one_letter_code
_entity_poly.pdbx_strand_id
1 'polypeptide(L)'
;MTVLLRSAMYVSPIELAVWWIAFSLVVAPLEHRFGWRRVFAGFAIGHVGATVSTAALQMWEAQAFPNPDLIPERIDVGASYGFFALAALATYHGSARRRLLWAAGLVAVAAGGMVLDFGWTAIGHAIAVLLGFACYRLVNSDAAVHHEARVRARRLYEMEH
;
A
#
# COMPACT_ATOMS: atom_id res chain seq x y z
N MET A 1 -1.59 27.07 1.76
CA MET A 1 -1.28 26.48 3.09
C MET A 1 -2.51 26.25 3.96
N THR A 2 -3.64 26.93 3.72
CA THR A 2 -4.88 26.76 4.49
C THR A 2 -5.65 25.47 4.18
N VAL A 3 -5.57 24.94 2.96
CA VAL A 3 -6.28 23.69 2.58
C VAL A 3 -5.70 22.46 3.28
N LEU A 4 -4.37 22.36 3.41
CA LEU A 4 -3.70 21.23 4.06
C LEU A 4 -3.91 21.23 5.58
N LEU A 5 -3.86 22.40 6.22
CA LEU A 5 -4.18 22.56 7.65
C LEU A 5 -5.67 22.30 7.92
N ARG A 6 -6.57 22.71 7.02
CA ARG A 6 -8.02 22.51 7.18
C ARG A 6 -8.43 21.06 6.94
N SER A 7 -7.73 20.34 6.05
CA SER A 7 -7.93 18.90 5.82
C SER A 7 -7.38 18.05 6.98
N ALA A 8 -6.24 18.44 7.59
CA ALA A 8 -5.69 17.76 8.77
C ALA A 8 -6.59 17.92 10.02
N MET A 9 -7.40 18.99 10.07
CA MET A 9 -8.34 19.28 11.17
C MET A 9 -9.77 18.76 10.91
N TYR A 10 -10.02 18.07 9.79
CA TYR A 10 -11.34 17.51 9.43
C TYR A 10 -11.44 15.99 9.65
N VAL A 11 -10.45 15.39 10.32
CA VAL A 11 -10.57 14.02 10.78
C VAL A 11 -11.27 14.06 12.13
N SER A 12 -12.45 13.45 12.22
CA SER A 12 -13.14 13.38 13.53
C SER A 12 -12.26 12.65 14.55
N PRO A 13 -12.34 12.94 15.87
CA PRO A 13 -11.54 12.21 16.86
C PRO A 13 -11.72 10.68 16.79
N ILE A 14 -12.93 10.24 16.42
CA ILE A 14 -13.25 8.83 16.21
C ILE A 14 -12.52 8.29 14.97
N GLU A 15 -12.57 9.01 13.85
CA GLU A 15 -11.87 8.62 12.63
C GLU A 15 -10.36 8.57 12.84
N LEU A 16 -9.80 9.54 13.58
CA LEU A 16 -8.39 9.54 13.96
C LEU A 16 -8.06 8.31 14.81
N ALA A 17 -8.88 8.01 15.82
CA ALA A 17 -8.69 6.84 16.67
C ALA A 17 -8.77 5.53 15.87
N VAL A 18 -9.73 5.42 14.95
CA VAL A 18 -9.88 4.26 14.05
C VAL A 18 -8.64 4.09 13.18
N TRP A 19 -8.16 5.16 12.54
CA TRP A 19 -6.93 5.11 11.74
C TRP A 19 -5.72 4.76 12.59
N TRP A 20 -5.60 5.35 13.78
CA TRP A 20 -4.46 5.10 14.67
C TRP A 20 -4.41 3.64 15.12
N ILE A 21 -5.55 3.05 15.47
CA ILE A 21 -5.68 1.62 15.80
C ILE A 21 -5.36 0.76 14.58
N ALA A 22 -5.96 1.05 13.43
CA ALA A 22 -5.77 0.27 12.20
C ALA A 22 -4.29 0.26 11.78
N PHE A 23 -3.66 1.44 11.72
CA PHE A 23 -2.23 1.57 11.44
C PHE A 23 -1.40 0.80 12.47
N SER A 24 -1.67 0.94 13.76
CA SER A 24 -0.91 0.25 14.80
C SER A 24 -0.97 -1.28 14.64
N LEU A 25 -2.15 -1.83 14.34
CA LEU A 25 -2.35 -3.27 14.14
C LEU A 25 -1.64 -3.83 12.91
N VAL A 26 -1.36 -3.00 11.90
CA VAL A 26 -0.67 -3.42 10.67
C VAL A 26 0.83 -3.14 10.75
N VAL A 27 1.21 -1.93 11.15
CA VAL A 27 2.60 -1.45 11.16
C VAL A 27 3.40 -2.14 12.26
N ALA A 28 2.88 -2.24 13.49
CA ALA A 28 3.69 -2.76 14.60
C ALA A 28 4.15 -4.23 14.37
N PRO A 29 3.30 -5.17 13.90
CA PRO A 29 3.75 -6.53 13.59
C PRO A 29 4.72 -6.59 12.40
N LEU A 30 4.52 -5.72 11.39
CA LEU A 30 5.41 -5.64 10.22
C LEU A 30 6.79 -5.10 10.60
N GLU A 31 6.86 -4.02 11.38
CA GLU A 31 8.12 -3.42 11.82
C GLU A 31 8.90 -4.35 12.73
N HIS A 32 8.20 -4.98 13.69
CA HIS A 32 8.81 -5.96 14.60
C HIS A 32 9.46 -7.13 13.84
N ARG A 33 8.86 -7.56 12.72
CA ARG A 33 9.33 -8.75 11.97
C ARG A 33 10.32 -8.43 10.85
N PHE A 34 10.14 -7.33 10.14
CA PHE A 34 10.87 -7.04 8.90
C PHE A 34 11.75 -5.79 8.99
N GLY A 35 11.64 -5.04 10.08
CA GLY A 35 12.36 -3.79 10.31
C GLY A 35 11.70 -2.59 9.63
N TRP A 36 11.81 -1.43 10.28
CA TRP A 36 11.19 -0.17 9.87
C TRP A 36 11.52 0.23 8.42
N ARG A 37 12.74 -0.06 7.93
CA ARG A 37 13.16 0.33 6.57
C ARG A 37 12.31 -0.34 5.49
N ARG A 38 12.00 -1.62 5.66
CA ARG A 38 11.21 -2.38 4.68
C ARG A 38 9.74 -1.97 4.73
N VAL A 39 9.25 -1.69 5.93
CA VAL A 39 7.90 -1.16 6.15
C VAL A 39 7.77 0.22 5.53
N PHE A 40 8.69 1.13 5.80
CA PHE A 40 8.73 2.45 5.20
C PHE A 40 8.81 2.38 3.67
N ALA A 41 9.64 1.51 3.10
CA ALA A 41 9.71 1.30 1.66
C ALA A 41 8.36 0.81 1.09
N GLY A 42 7.71 -0.16 1.73
CA GLY A 42 6.38 -0.64 1.32
C GLY A 42 5.32 0.45 1.38
N PHE A 43 5.32 1.25 2.45
CA PHE A 43 4.45 2.41 2.59
C PHE A 43 4.71 3.43 1.48
N ALA A 44 5.97 3.80 1.23
CA ALA A 44 6.34 4.80 0.24
C ALA A 44 5.98 4.35 -1.18
N ILE A 45 6.24 3.08 -1.54
CA ILE A 45 5.86 2.53 -2.85
C ILE A 45 4.35 2.57 -3.02
N GLY A 46 3.59 2.13 -2.02
CA GLY A 46 2.14 2.16 -2.06
C GLY A 46 1.58 3.57 -2.16
N HIS A 47 2.04 4.45 -1.28
CA HIS A 47 1.57 5.83 -1.16
C HIS A 47 1.87 6.63 -2.43
N VAL A 48 3.16 6.70 -2.80
CA VAL A 48 3.60 7.50 -3.95
C VAL A 48 3.16 6.83 -5.25
N GLY A 49 3.28 5.51 -5.35
CA GLY A 49 2.90 4.76 -6.55
C GLY A 49 1.41 4.89 -6.85
N ALA A 50 0.53 4.77 -5.85
CA ALA A 50 -0.89 4.99 -6.05
C ALA A 50 -1.20 6.44 -6.43
N THR A 51 -0.62 7.42 -5.72
CA THR A 51 -0.82 8.86 -6.01
C THR A 51 -0.40 9.23 -7.44
N VAL A 52 0.77 8.75 -7.88
CA VAL A 52 1.27 9.02 -9.25
C VAL A 52 0.40 8.32 -10.29
N SER A 53 -0.04 7.08 -10.01
CA SER A 53 -0.89 6.34 -10.92
C SER A 53 -2.29 6.97 -11.06
N THR A 54 -2.91 7.39 -9.96
CA THR A 54 -4.20 8.10 -9.99
C THR A 54 -4.08 9.43 -10.72
N ALA A 55 -3.02 10.21 -10.45
CA ALA A 55 -2.76 11.45 -11.17
C ALA A 55 -2.56 11.24 -12.68
N ALA A 56 -1.80 10.21 -13.08
CA ALA A 56 -1.59 9.88 -14.49
C ALA A 56 -2.90 9.47 -15.18
N LEU A 57 -3.74 8.67 -14.52
CA LEU A 57 -5.05 8.27 -15.04
C LEU A 57 -6.00 9.47 -15.17
N GLN A 58 -6.01 10.39 -14.20
CA GLN A 58 -6.77 11.64 -14.27
C GLN A 58 -6.32 12.52 -15.44
N MET A 59 -5.01 12.61 -15.69
CA MET A 59 -4.48 13.37 -16.82
C MET A 59 -4.88 12.74 -18.15
N TRP A 60 -4.79 11.41 -18.26
CA TRP A 60 -5.22 10.68 -19.44
C TRP A 60 -6.72 10.84 -19.70
N GLU A 61 -7.55 10.71 -18.67
CA GLU A 61 -9.00 10.89 -18.77
C GLU A 61 -9.34 12.32 -19.23
N ALA A 62 -8.72 13.34 -18.63
CA ALA A 62 -8.95 14.73 -19.00
C ALA A 62 -8.59 15.04 -20.47
N GLN A 63 -7.60 14.33 -21.03
CA GLN A 63 -7.25 14.45 -22.44
C GLN A 63 -8.21 13.66 -23.36
N ALA A 64 -8.65 12.49 -22.91
CA ALA A 64 -9.53 11.60 -23.69
C ALA A 64 -11.00 12.07 -23.70
N PHE A 65 -11.45 12.70 -22.62
CA PHE A 65 -12.83 13.12 -22.41
C PHE A 65 -12.86 14.59 -21.93
N PRO A 66 -12.88 15.57 -22.84
CA PRO A 66 -12.86 16.99 -22.48
C PRO A 66 -14.12 17.52 -21.77
N ASN A 67 -15.13 16.66 -21.55
CA ASN A 67 -16.43 17.08 -21.04
C ASN A 67 -16.43 17.10 -19.49
N PRO A 68 -16.62 18.26 -18.84
CA PRO A 68 -16.49 18.42 -17.39
C PRO A 68 -17.53 17.67 -16.54
N ASP A 69 -18.66 17.26 -17.12
CA ASP A 69 -19.78 16.66 -16.37
C ASP A 69 -19.54 15.19 -15.96
N LEU A 70 -18.47 14.56 -16.44
CA LEU A 70 -18.14 13.16 -16.15
C LEU A 70 -17.05 12.99 -15.08
N ILE A 71 -16.50 14.08 -14.53
CA ILE A 71 -15.29 14.02 -13.70
C ILE A 71 -15.67 13.68 -12.25
N PRO A 72 -15.27 12.51 -11.71
CA PRO A 72 -15.47 12.18 -10.30
C PRO A 72 -14.75 13.19 -9.41
N GLU A 73 -15.28 13.41 -8.19
CA GLU A 73 -14.73 14.38 -7.24
C GLU A 73 -13.22 14.18 -7.02
N ARG A 74 -12.45 15.27 -7.14
CA ARG A 74 -10.98 15.26 -7.26
C ARG A 74 -10.25 15.35 -5.92
N ILE A 75 -10.90 14.95 -4.82
CA ILE A 75 -10.30 14.97 -3.48
C ILE A 75 -9.66 13.61 -3.22
N ASP A 76 -8.36 13.52 -3.49
CA ASP A 76 -7.52 12.35 -3.22
C ASP A 76 -6.78 12.54 -1.89
N VAL A 77 -7.00 11.63 -0.92
CA VAL A 77 -6.29 11.60 0.37
C VAL A 77 -5.29 10.44 0.40
N GLY A 78 -4.04 10.74 0.03
CA GLY A 78 -3.01 9.73 -0.21
C GLY A 78 -2.55 8.91 1.01
N ALA A 79 -2.72 9.37 2.26
CA ALA A 79 -2.20 8.65 3.44
C ALA A 79 -2.79 7.23 3.58
N SER A 80 -4.05 7.06 3.19
CA SER A 80 -4.76 5.79 3.18
C SER A 80 -4.13 4.78 2.20
N TYR A 81 -3.53 5.23 1.09
CA TYR A 81 -2.88 4.36 0.11
C TYR A 81 -1.69 3.61 0.72
N GLY A 82 -0.87 4.32 1.49
CA GLY A 82 0.25 3.68 2.18
C GLY A 82 -0.23 2.60 3.17
N PHE A 83 -1.33 2.85 3.87
CA PHE A 83 -1.95 1.84 4.73
C PHE A 83 -2.39 0.60 3.96
N PHE A 84 -3.14 0.76 2.87
CA PHE A 84 -3.63 -0.36 2.08
C PHE A 84 -2.49 -1.20 1.48
N ALA A 85 -1.39 -0.57 1.07
CA ALA A 85 -0.20 -1.28 0.62
C ALA A 85 0.48 -2.06 1.77
N LEU A 86 0.57 -1.50 2.97
CA LEU A 86 1.07 -2.22 4.14
C LEU A 86 0.15 -3.37 4.56
N ALA A 87 -1.17 -3.15 4.53
CA ALA A 87 -2.15 -4.20 4.81
C ALA A 87 -2.04 -5.35 3.80
N ALA A 88 -1.79 -5.05 2.52
CA ALA A 88 -1.50 -6.05 1.50
C ALA A 88 -0.17 -6.79 1.78
N LEU A 89 0.89 -6.09 2.21
CA LEU A 89 2.14 -6.74 2.63
C LEU A 89 1.96 -7.64 3.86
N ALA A 90 1.11 -7.27 4.81
CA ALA A 90 0.80 -8.07 5.99
C ALA A 90 0.18 -9.43 5.64
N THR A 91 -0.40 -9.57 4.45
CA THR A 91 -0.90 -10.85 3.90
C THR A 91 0.15 -11.93 3.89
N TYR A 92 1.43 -11.60 3.72
CA TYR A 92 2.51 -12.58 3.68
C TYR A 92 2.92 -13.09 5.08
N HIS A 93 2.19 -12.71 6.12
CA HIS A 93 2.38 -13.17 7.49
C HIS A 93 1.45 -14.34 7.85
N GLY A 94 1.98 -15.38 8.49
CA GLY A 94 1.20 -16.51 9.03
C GLY A 94 0.92 -17.64 8.03
N SER A 95 -0.02 -18.53 8.39
CA SER A 95 -0.35 -19.74 7.63
C SER A 95 -1.14 -19.44 6.35
N ALA A 96 -1.02 -20.31 5.33
CA ALA A 96 -1.64 -20.11 4.01
C ALA A 96 -3.14 -19.76 4.08
N ARG A 97 -3.90 -20.42 4.95
CA ARG A 97 -5.32 -20.12 5.17
C ARG A 97 -5.55 -18.70 5.70
N ARG A 98 -4.76 -18.25 6.69
CA ARG A 98 -4.86 -16.89 7.25
C ARG A 98 -4.51 -15.84 6.20
N ARG A 99 -3.47 -16.11 5.39
CA ARG A 99 -3.10 -15.25 4.25
C ARG A 99 -4.25 -15.09 3.28
N LEU A 100 -4.87 -16.20 2.87
CA LEU A 100 -5.99 -16.18 1.93
C LEU A 100 -7.20 -15.42 2.48
N LEU A 101 -7.57 -15.67 3.74
CA LEU A 101 -8.69 -14.96 4.38
C LEU A 101 -8.43 -13.45 4.49
N TRP A 102 -7.21 -13.07 4.86
CA TRP A 102 -6.81 -11.67 4.95
C TRP A 102 -6.79 -11.00 3.57
N ALA A 103 -6.19 -11.64 2.57
CA ALA A 103 -6.17 -11.16 1.19
C ALA A 103 -7.60 -10.98 0.65
N ALA A 104 -8.47 -11.96 0.86
CA ALA A 104 -9.86 -11.91 0.43
C ALA A 104 -10.61 -10.75 1.10
N GLY A 105 -10.43 -10.55 2.41
CA GLY A 105 -11.01 -9.42 3.12
C GLY A 105 -10.52 -8.07 2.57
N LEU A 106 -9.22 -7.94 2.33
CA LEU A 106 -8.63 -6.71 1.79
C LEU A 106 -9.13 -6.40 0.37
N VAL A 107 -9.20 -7.42 -0.50
CA VAL A 107 -9.75 -7.31 -1.84
C VAL A 107 -11.24 -6.96 -1.79
N ALA A 108 -12.00 -7.55 -0.87
CA ALA A 108 -13.42 -7.23 -0.68
C ALA A 108 -13.62 -5.78 -0.23
N VAL A 109 -12.76 -5.24 0.64
CA VAL A 109 -12.81 -3.81 1.03
C VAL A 109 -12.52 -2.90 -0.17
N ALA A 110 -11.47 -3.19 -0.94
CA ALA A 110 -11.13 -2.40 -2.12
C ALA A 110 -12.22 -2.46 -3.21
N ALA A 111 -12.76 -3.66 -3.47
CA ALA A 111 -13.88 -3.86 -4.40
C ALA A 111 -15.17 -3.21 -3.89
N GLY A 112 -15.42 -3.25 -2.58
CA GLY A 112 -16.55 -2.56 -1.95
C GLY A 112 -16.48 -1.06 -2.18
N GLY A 113 -15.31 -0.44 -2.02
CA GLY A 113 -15.09 0.96 -2.37
C GLY A 113 -15.42 1.25 -3.84
N MET A 114 -14.96 0.40 -4.76
CA MET A 114 -15.26 0.54 -6.19
C MET A 114 -16.75 0.43 -6.54
N VAL A 115 -17.53 -0.36 -5.79
CA VAL A 115 -18.95 -0.61 -6.08
C VAL A 115 -19.85 0.40 -5.38
N LEU A 116 -19.53 0.76 -4.14
CA LEU A 116 -20.41 1.55 -3.26
C LEU A 116 -20.11 3.05 -3.32
N ASP A 117 -18.86 3.43 -3.58
CA ASP A 117 -18.40 4.82 -3.58
C ASP A 117 -17.30 5.01 -4.63
N PHE A 118 -17.68 4.77 -5.90
CA PHE A 118 -16.73 4.83 -7.01
C PHE A 118 -16.16 6.24 -7.17
N GLY A 119 -14.84 6.36 -7.07
CA GLY A 119 -14.12 7.61 -7.23
C GLY A 119 -12.61 7.41 -7.26
N TRP A 120 -11.88 8.50 -7.41
CA TRP A 120 -10.41 8.48 -7.51
C TRP A 120 -9.73 7.86 -6.29
N THR A 121 -10.31 8.06 -5.10
CA THR A 121 -9.83 7.45 -3.86
C THR A 121 -9.99 5.92 -3.87
N ALA A 122 -11.12 5.39 -4.36
CA ALA A 122 -11.34 3.95 -4.49
C ALA A 122 -10.36 3.33 -5.51
N ILE A 123 -10.10 4.01 -6.62
CA ILE A 123 -9.09 3.63 -7.61
C ILE A 123 -7.70 3.60 -6.97
N GLY A 124 -7.35 4.63 -6.20
CA GLY A 124 -6.09 4.69 -5.47
C GLY A 124 -5.93 3.58 -4.44
N HIS A 125 -6.98 3.22 -3.69
CA HIS A 125 -6.97 2.07 -2.77
C HIS A 125 -6.70 0.76 -3.51
N ALA A 126 -7.38 0.52 -4.63
CA ALA A 126 -7.17 -0.69 -5.42
C ALA A 126 -5.73 -0.79 -5.95
N ILE A 127 -5.19 0.31 -6.50
CA ILE A 127 -3.80 0.38 -6.97
C ILE A 127 -2.84 0.12 -5.81
N ALA A 128 -3.06 0.75 -4.65
CA ALA A 128 -2.22 0.57 -3.47
C ALA A 128 -2.19 -0.89 -2.98
N VAL A 129 -3.35 -1.56 -2.96
CA VAL A 129 -3.45 -2.99 -2.61
C VAL A 129 -2.63 -3.84 -3.60
N LEU A 130 -2.78 -3.59 -4.91
CA LEU A 130 -2.02 -4.30 -5.94
C LEU A 130 -0.51 -4.09 -5.80
N LEU A 131 -0.07 -2.85 -5.58
CA LEU A 131 1.34 -2.52 -5.34
C LEU A 131 1.88 -3.22 -4.09
N GLY A 132 1.11 -3.25 -3.01
CA GLY A 132 1.50 -3.95 -1.78
C GLY A 132 1.65 -5.46 -1.98
N PHE A 133 0.75 -6.11 -2.72
CA PHE A 133 0.92 -7.51 -3.11
C PHE A 133 2.15 -7.72 -4.01
N ALA A 134 2.37 -6.85 -5.00
CA ALA A 134 3.54 -6.93 -5.88
C ALA A 134 4.87 -6.78 -5.10
N CYS A 135 4.85 -6.07 -3.96
CA CYS A 135 6.00 -5.86 -3.10
C CYS A 135 6.33 -7.04 -2.15
N TYR A 136 5.80 -8.25 -2.39
CA TYR A 136 6.02 -9.43 -1.54
C TYR A 136 7.49 -9.69 -1.17
N ARG A 137 8.44 -9.35 -2.05
CA ARG A 137 9.88 -9.52 -1.80
C ARG A 137 10.40 -8.71 -0.61
N LEU A 138 9.75 -7.61 -0.23
CA LEU A 138 10.11 -6.83 0.96
C LEU A 138 9.91 -7.63 2.25
N VAL A 139 8.96 -8.58 2.25
CA VAL A 139 8.54 -9.32 3.44
C VAL A 139 8.71 -10.84 3.30
N ASN A 140 9.40 -11.30 2.25
CA ASN A 140 9.69 -12.72 2.05
C ASN A 140 11.04 -13.11 2.66
N SER A 141 11.02 -13.92 3.71
CA SER A 141 12.20 -14.43 4.41
C SER A 141 13.05 -15.39 3.57
N ASP A 142 12.44 -16.19 2.68
CA ASP A 142 13.19 -17.17 1.87
C ASP A 142 14.05 -16.48 0.79
N ALA A 143 13.58 -15.35 0.26
CA ALA A 143 14.35 -14.54 -0.69
C ALA A 143 15.62 -13.94 -0.06
N ALA A 144 15.59 -13.63 1.24
CA ALA A 144 16.75 -13.14 1.98
C ALA A 144 17.76 -14.27 2.24
N VAL A 145 17.30 -15.45 2.65
CA VAL A 145 18.16 -16.63 2.86
C VAL A 145 18.86 -17.05 1.57
N HIS A 146 18.15 -17.08 0.44
CA HIS A 146 18.77 -17.41 -0.85
C HIS A 146 19.77 -16.36 -1.34
N HIS A 147 19.57 -15.09 -1.02
CA HIS A 147 20.53 -14.04 -1.35
C HIS A 147 21.81 -14.17 -0.53
N GLU A 148 21.69 -14.35 0.79
CA GLU A 148 22.85 -14.56 1.68
C GLU A 148 23.62 -15.83 1.34
N ALA A 149 22.92 -16.92 1.02
CA ALA A 149 23.55 -18.15 0.55
C ALA A 149 24.35 -17.95 -0.74
N ARG A 150 23.81 -17.18 -1.71
CA ARG A 150 24.53 -16.84 -2.96
C ARG A 150 25.74 -15.95 -2.71
N VAL A 151 25.61 -14.93 -1.86
CA VAL A 151 26.73 -14.02 -1.53
C VAL A 151 27.84 -14.77 -0.80
N ARG A 152 27.49 -15.68 0.12
CA ARG A 152 28.46 -16.50 0.84
C ARG A 152 29.17 -17.49 -0.09
N ALA A 153 28.45 -18.15 -0.99
CA ALA A 153 29.04 -19.04 -1.98
C ALA A 153 30.02 -18.32 -2.91
N ARG A 154 29.68 -17.09 -3.34
CA ARG A 154 30.57 -16.26 -4.17
C ARG A 154 31.88 -15.91 -3.46
N ARG A 155 31.82 -15.54 -2.17
CA ARG A 155 33.04 -15.26 -1.38
C ARG A 155 33.91 -16.48 -1.20
N LEU A 156 33.33 -17.67 -0.99
CA LEU A 156 34.11 -18.90 -0.87
C LEU A 156 34.84 -19.22 -2.17
N TYR A 157 34.16 -19.09 -3.31
CA TYR A 157 34.77 -19.27 -4.63
C TYR A 157 35.94 -18.28 -4.88
N GLU A 158 35.79 -17.01 -4.47
CA GLU A 158 36.84 -15.99 -4.56
C GLU A 158 38.02 -16.19 -3.60
N MET A 159 37.89 -17.08 -2.59
CA MET A 159 39.01 -17.42 -1.70
C MET A 159 39.74 -18.69 -2.14
N GLU A 160 39.09 -19.55 -2.92
CA GLU A 160 39.65 -20.81 -3.43
C GLU A 160 40.35 -20.67 -4.80
N HIS A 161 40.14 -19.54 -5.49
CA HIS A 161 40.70 -19.22 -6.81
C HIS A 161 41.27 -17.81 -6.85
#